data_AF-A0A0D7Q3P9-F1
#
_entry.id   AF-A0A0D7Q3P9-F1
#
_cell.length_a   1.000
_cell.length_b   1.000
_cell.length_c   1.000
_cell.angle_alpha   90.00
_cell.angle_beta   90.00
_cell.angle_gamma   90.00
#
_symmetry.space_group_name_H-M   'P 1'
#
loop_
_entity.id
_entity.type
_entity.pdbx_description
1 polymer ?
#
loop_
_entity_poly.entity_id
_entity_poly.type
_entity_poly.pdbx_seq_one_letter_code
_entity_poly.pdbx_strand_id
1 'polypeptide(L)'
;MNGNTDQFQEDLRLNLSIVMTACDRFGTTVEDGMAATEPEWHEQLLEMEKLIEHSRAKIAAARADLHRWIEEEKLETSVQVVEWKAMRQTDKLHARADRYERCANAAVEIAAAKIDEAVQWVFRALLARNEAISIQVK
;
A
#
# COMPACT_ATOMS: atom_id res chain seq x y z
N MET A 1 14.09 11.09 26.66
CA MET A 1 12.77 11.21 26.02
C MET A 1 12.85 10.50 24.68
N ASN A 2 12.68 9.17 24.64
CA ASN A 2 12.77 8.35 23.43
C ASN A 2 11.40 7.80 22.98
N GLY A 3 10.34 8.04 23.74
CA GLY A 3 9.06 7.35 23.58
C GLY A 3 8.33 7.59 22.25
N ASN A 4 8.54 8.72 21.56
CA ASN A 4 7.89 8.95 20.26
C ASN A 4 8.60 8.22 19.11
N THR A 5 9.93 8.15 19.15
CA THR A 5 10.72 7.49 18.10
C THR A 5 10.62 5.97 18.21
N ASP A 6 10.60 5.43 19.43
CA ASP A 6 10.42 4.00 19.66
C ASP A 6 9.03 3.53 19.20
N GLN A 7 7.98 4.31 19.49
CA GLN A 7 6.62 4.02 19.02
C GLN A 7 6.51 4.08 17.50
N PHE A 8 7.05 5.13 16.88
CA PHE A 8 7.08 5.24 15.42
C PHE A 8 7.83 4.08 14.77
N GLN A 9 8.94 3.63 15.37
CA GLN A 9 9.68 2.48 14.88
C GLN A 9 8.85 1.20 14.93
N GLU A 10 8.11 0.94 16.02
CA GLU A 10 7.22 -0.22 16.07
C GLU A 10 6.06 -0.11 15.08
N ASP A 11 5.45 1.07 14.93
CA ASP A 11 4.38 1.29 13.95
C ASP A 11 4.88 1.05 12.53
N LEU A 12 6.08 1.55 12.19
CA LEU A 12 6.73 1.31 10.91
C LEU A 12 7.02 -0.18 10.70
N ARG A 13 7.47 -0.89 11.74
CA ARG A 13 7.75 -2.33 11.67
C ARG A 13 6.47 -3.13 11.42
N LEU A 14 5.38 -2.79 12.09
CA LEU A 14 4.06 -3.38 11.85
C LEU A 14 3.60 -3.12 10.42
N ASN A 15 3.75 -1.88 9.94
CA ASN A 15 3.37 -1.51 8.58
C ASN A 15 4.20 -2.24 7.52
N LEU A 16 5.52 -2.32 7.67
CA LEU A 16 6.37 -3.08 6.76
C LEU A 16 6.03 -4.56 6.76
N SER A 17 5.62 -5.12 7.90
CA SER A 17 5.12 -6.50 7.98
C SER A 17 3.87 -6.71 7.12
N ILE A 18 3.00 -5.69 6.95
CA ILE A 18 1.84 -5.76 6.05
C ILE A 18 2.31 -5.93 4.60
N VAL A 19 3.32 -5.17 4.17
CA VAL A 19 3.88 -5.30 2.82
C VAL A 19 4.53 -6.66 2.62
N MET A 20 5.33 -7.13 3.59
CA MET A 20 5.93 -8.46 3.52
C MET A 20 4.87 -9.54 3.40
N THR A 21 3.81 -9.46 4.21
CA THR A 21 2.68 -10.41 4.14
C THR A 21 1.97 -10.35 2.78
N ALA A 22 1.83 -9.16 2.18
CA ALA A 22 1.26 -9.01 0.85
C ALA A 22 2.18 -9.61 -0.23
N CYS A 23 3.50 -9.38 -0.16
CA CYS A 23 4.48 -9.99 -1.06
C CYS A 23 4.51 -11.52 -0.95
N ASP A 24 4.51 -12.06 0.26
CA ASP A 24 4.52 -13.50 0.49
C ASP A 24 3.25 -14.14 -0.09
N ARG A 25 2.09 -13.52 0.18
CA ARG A 25 0.81 -13.94 -0.42
C ARG A 25 0.83 -13.87 -1.94
N PHE A 26 1.38 -12.79 -2.52
CA PHE A 26 1.56 -12.69 -3.97
C PHE A 26 2.37 -13.87 -4.49
N GLY A 27 3.52 -14.17 -3.86
CA GLY A 27 4.38 -15.27 -4.25
C GLY A 27 3.64 -16.60 -4.23
N THR A 28 3.06 -16.97 -3.08
CA THR A 28 2.35 -18.25 -2.92
C THR A 28 1.14 -18.36 -3.84
N THR A 29 0.32 -17.31 -3.91
CA THR A 29 -0.91 -17.33 -4.72
C THR A 29 -0.61 -17.40 -6.21
N VAL A 30 0.46 -16.74 -6.68
CA VAL A 30 0.87 -16.83 -8.09
C VAL A 30 1.51 -18.19 -8.39
N GLU A 31 2.32 -18.74 -7.49
CA GLU A 31 2.90 -20.09 -7.65
C GLU A 31 1.82 -21.17 -7.71
N ASP A 32 0.89 -21.18 -6.74
CA ASP A 32 -0.26 -22.09 -6.72
C ASP A 32 -1.14 -21.87 -7.96
N GLY A 33 -1.40 -20.60 -8.28
CA GLY A 33 -2.15 -20.19 -9.46
C GLY A 33 -1.56 -20.72 -10.75
N MET A 34 -0.24 -20.67 -10.96
CA MET A 34 0.35 -21.19 -12.21
C MET A 34 0.15 -22.69 -12.43
N ALA A 35 -0.06 -23.47 -11.37
CA ALA A 35 -0.35 -24.91 -11.45
C ALA A 35 -1.85 -25.25 -11.43
N ALA A 36 -2.70 -24.26 -11.16
CA ALA A 36 -4.14 -24.44 -10.99
C ALA A 36 -4.91 -24.56 -12.32
N THR A 37 -6.17 -24.96 -12.19
CA THR A 37 -7.13 -25.10 -13.29
C THR A 37 -7.94 -23.82 -13.50
N GLU A 38 -8.59 -23.70 -14.65
CA GLU A 38 -9.40 -22.52 -15.00
C GLU A 38 -10.51 -22.19 -13.98
N PRO A 39 -11.26 -23.16 -13.40
CA PRO A 39 -12.23 -22.87 -12.35
C PRO A 39 -11.58 -22.31 -11.07
N GLU A 40 -10.41 -22.82 -10.70
CA GLU A 40 -9.66 -22.36 -9.52
C GLU A 40 -9.13 -20.93 -9.74
N TRP A 41 -8.69 -20.58 -10.95
CA TRP A 41 -8.35 -19.20 -11.29
C TRP A 41 -9.53 -18.24 -11.15
N HIS A 42 -10.74 -18.66 -11.55
CA HIS A 42 -11.93 -17.84 -11.37
C HIS A 42 -12.28 -17.64 -9.88
N GLU A 43 -12.15 -18.68 -9.07
CA GLU A 43 -12.37 -18.61 -7.63
C GLU A 43 -11.38 -17.65 -6.97
N GLN A 44 -10.08 -17.81 -7.23
CA GLN A 44 -9.03 -16.94 -6.70
C GLN A 44 -9.21 -15.48 -7.16
N LEU A 45 -9.58 -15.26 -8.42
CA LEU A 45 -9.88 -13.92 -8.92
C LEU A 45 -11.05 -13.28 -8.17
N LEU A 46 -12.11 -14.04 -7.90
CA LEU A 46 -13.28 -13.55 -7.16
C LEU A 46 -12.93 -13.19 -5.71
N GLU A 47 -12.08 -13.97 -5.06
CA GLU A 47 -11.60 -13.66 -3.71
C GLU A 47 -10.77 -12.38 -3.67
N MET A 48 -9.85 -12.21 -4.63
CA MET A 48 -9.05 -11.00 -4.74
C MET A 48 -9.91 -9.77 -5.04
N GLU A 49 -10.92 -9.90 -5.89
CA GLU A 49 -11.87 -8.82 -6.18
C GLU A 49 -12.64 -8.37 -4.93
N LYS A 50 -13.08 -9.31 -4.09
CA LYS A 50 -13.72 -8.99 -2.81
C LYS A 50 -12.77 -8.27 -1.85
N LEU A 51 -11.52 -8.73 -1.76
CA LEU A 51 -10.50 -8.12 -0.91
C LEU A 51 -10.18 -6.67 -1.33
N ILE A 52 -9.99 -6.47 -2.64
CA ILE A 52 -9.73 -5.14 -3.21
C ILE A 52 -10.93 -4.24 -2.99
N GLU A 53 -12.16 -4.71 -3.24
CA GLU A 53 -13.36 -3.89 -3.04
C GLU A 53 -13.55 -3.50 -1.57
N HIS A 54 -13.31 -4.44 -0.64
CA HIS A 54 -13.38 -4.18 0.80
C HIS A 54 -12.39 -3.10 1.25
N SER A 55 -11.19 -3.07 0.65
CA SER A 55 -10.15 -2.10 1.00
C SER A 55 -10.19 -0.80 0.17
N ARG A 56 -10.98 -0.77 -0.91
CA ARG A 56 -10.97 0.30 -1.92
C ARG A 56 -11.19 1.70 -1.37
N ALA A 57 -12.23 1.86 -0.55
CA ALA A 57 -12.57 3.17 0.03
C ALA A 57 -11.47 3.66 0.98
N LYS A 58 -10.92 2.75 1.80
CA LYS A 58 -9.82 3.06 2.73
C LYS A 58 -8.56 3.50 1.96
N ILE A 59 -8.18 2.77 0.92
CA ILE A 59 -7.00 3.07 0.11
C ILE A 59 -7.19 4.36 -0.70
N ALA A 60 -8.40 4.63 -1.20
CA ALA A 60 -8.72 5.88 -1.88
C ALA A 60 -8.56 7.09 -0.94
N ALA A 61 -9.05 6.98 0.30
CA ALA A 61 -8.86 8.00 1.32
C ALA A 61 -7.38 8.20 1.65
N ALA A 62 -6.63 7.11 1.89
CA ALA A 62 -5.19 7.16 2.16
C ALA A 62 -4.41 7.84 1.02
N ARG A 63 -4.76 7.56 -0.25
CA ARG A 63 -4.15 8.24 -1.41
C ARG A 63 -4.46 9.73 -1.44
N ALA A 64 -5.71 10.11 -1.19
CA ALA A 64 -6.12 11.51 -1.17
C ALA A 64 -5.41 12.29 -0.04
N ASP A 65 -5.32 11.69 1.14
CA ASP A 65 -4.62 12.27 2.29
C ASP A 65 -3.12 12.40 2.03
N LEU A 66 -2.47 11.36 1.50
CA LEU A 66 -1.06 11.41 1.13
C LEU A 66 -0.79 12.51 0.11
N HIS A 67 -1.64 12.62 -0.92
CA HIS A 67 -1.48 13.66 -1.94
C HIS A 67 -1.63 15.07 -1.34
N ARG A 68 -2.65 15.27 -0.50
CA ARG A 68 -2.85 16.52 0.23
C ARG A 68 -1.63 16.88 1.08
N TRP A 69 -1.08 15.92 1.83
CA TRP A 69 0.09 16.17 2.68
C TRP A 69 1.36 16.50 1.89
N ILE A 70 1.54 15.90 0.71
CA ILE A 70 2.65 16.26 -0.21
C ILE A 70 2.49 17.70 -0.70
N GLU A 71 1.26 18.15 -1.02
CA GLU A 71 1.04 19.54 -1.41
C GLU A 71 1.22 20.50 -0.22
N GLU A 72 0.77 20.14 0.98
CA GLU A 72 1.01 20.92 2.20
C GLU A 72 2.52 21.03 2.52
N GLU A 73 3.30 19.96 2.31
CA GLU A 73 4.75 19.98 2.47
C GLU A 73 5.42 20.99 1.54
N LYS A 74 4.99 21.11 0.28
CA LYS A 74 5.58 22.07 -0.66
C LYS A 74 5.43 23.53 -0.22
N LEU A 75 4.39 23.83 0.56
CA LEU A 75 4.15 25.15 1.12
C LEU A 75 5.01 25.41 2.37
N GLU A 76 5.55 24.36 2.98
CA GLU A 76 6.45 24.46 4.12
C GLU A 76 7.87 24.82 3.64
N THR A 77 8.31 26.03 3.97
CA THR A 77 9.64 26.52 3.55
C THR A 77 10.71 26.18 4.58
N SER A 78 11.94 25.97 4.13
CA SER A 78 13.09 25.77 5.02
C SER A 78 13.28 26.93 6.01
N VAL A 79 12.91 28.15 5.62
CA VAL A 79 12.92 29.36 6.46
C VAL A 79 11.94 29.26 7.63
N GLN A 80 10.70 28.83 7.39
CA GLN A 80 9.71 28.62 8.47
C GLN A 80 10.19 27.60 9.49
N VAL A 81 10.82 26.52 9.03
CA VAL A 81 11.33 25.46 9.91
C VAL A 81 12.48 25.97 10.78
N VAL A 82 13.38 26.76 10.20
CA VAL A 82 14.47 27.40 10.95
C VAL A 82 13.91 28.33 12.02
N GLU A 83 12.88 29.11 11.68
CA GLU A 83 12.19 29.98 12.64
C GLU A 83 11.55 29.17 13.78
N TRP A 84 10.84 28.09 13.48
CA TRP A 84 10.21 27.24 14.49
C TRP A 84 11.25 26.64 15.44
N LYS A 85 12.41 26.23 14.93
CA LYS A 85 13.54 25.76 15.75
C LYS A 85 14.13 26.87 16.62
N ALA A 86 14.38 28.04 16.05
CA ALA A 86 14.94 29.19 16.76
C ALA A 86 14.01 29.66 17.90
N MET A 87 12.70 29.68 17.64
CA MET A 87 11.67 30.08 18.61
C MET A 87 11.19 28.94 19.51
N ARG A 88 11.77 27.73 19.39
CA ARG A 88 11.35 26.53 20.14
C ARG A 88 9.85 26.25 20.06
N GLN A 89 9.25 26.41 18.88
CA GLN A 89 7.84 26.11 18.63
C GLN A 89 7.63 24.60 18.53
N THR A 90 7.74 23.91 19.66
CA THR A 90 7.70 22.44 19.76
C THR A 90 6.44 21.85 19.16
N ASP A 91 5.29 22.49 19.35
CA ASP A 91 4.00 21.97 18.87
C ASP A 91 3.96 21.90 17.33
N LYS A 92 4.55 22.89 16.65
CA LYS A 92 4.65 22.88 15.18
C LYS A 92 5.62 21.82 14.68
N LEU A 93 6.73 21.64 15.38
CA LEU A 93 7.74 20.62 15.05
C LEU A 93 7.19 19.21 15.27
N HIS A 94 6.41 18.97 16.32
CA HIS A 94 5.69 17.71 16.56
C HIS A 94 4.62 17.47 15.52
N ALA A 95 3.74 18.45 15.25
CA ALA A 95 2.72 18.30 14.22
C ALA A 95 3.31 17.99 12.83
N ARG A 96 4.47 18.55 12.52
CA ARG A 96 5.23 18.21 11.31
C ARG A 96 5.73 16.76 11.33
N ALA A 97 6.34 16.32 12.43
CA ALA A 97 6.81 14.94 12.57
C ALA A 97 5.64 13.95 12.41
N ASP A 98 4.55 14.14 13.17
CA ASP A 98 3.37 13.28 13.11
C ASP A 98 2.77 13.22 11.70
N ARG A 99 2.82 14.33 10.94
CA ARG A 99 2.38 14.35 9.54
C ARG A 99 3.22 13.43 8.67
N TYR A 100 4.55 13.48 8.80
CA TYR A 100 5.44 12.59 8.04
C TYR A 100 5.29 11.12 8.44
N GLU A 101 5.11 10.84 9.73
CA GLU A 101 4.86 9.49 10.21
C GLU A 101 3.56 8.92 9.61
N ARG A 102 2.48 9.71 9.58
CA ARG A 102 1.23 9.34 8.89
C ARG A 102 1.42 9.17 7.38
N CYS A 103 2.23 10.00 6.72
CA CYS A 103 2.53 9.85 5.29
C CYS A 103 3.22 8.50 5.02
N ALA A 104 4.20 8.13 5.84
CA ALA A 104 4.91 6.86 5.71
C ALA A 104 3.94 5.67 5.87
N ASN A 105 3.07 5.71 6.87
CA ASN A 105 2.07 4.67 7.12
C ASN A 105 1.08 4.55 5.94
N ALA A 106 0.55 5.67 5.44
CA ALA A 106 -0.35 5.68 4.29
C ALA A 106 0.32 5.12 3.02
N ALA A 107 1.59 5.50 2.76
CA ALA A 107 2.34 4.99 1.62
C ALA A 107 2.51 3.47 1.67
N VAL A 108 2.76 2.91 2.86
CA VAL A 108 2.86 1.47 3.07
C VAL A 108 1.54 0.75 2.82
N GLU A 109 0.42 1.25 3.35
CA GLU A 109 -0.90 0.66 3.08
C GLU A 109 -1.25 0.67 1.59
N ILE A 110 -0.93 1.77 0.91
CA ILE A 110 -1.10 1.89 -0.55
C ILE A 110 -0.24 0.86 -1.28
N ALA A 111 1.01 0.67 -0.87
CA ALA A 111 1.91 -0.32 -1.48
C ALA A 111 1.38 -1.75 -1.33
N ALA A 112 0.89 -2.12 -0.14
CA ALA A 112 0.29 -3.44 0.08
C ALA A 112 -0.92 -3.68 -0.82
N ALA A 113 -1.82 -2.69 -0.91
CA ALA A 113 -2.99 -2.78 -1.81
C ALA A 113 -2.59 -2.87 -3.29
N LYS A 114 -1.46 -2.26 -3.69
CA LYS A 114 -0.94 -2.40 -5.06
C LYS A 114 -0.40 -3.78 -5.36
N ILE A 115 0.14 -4.48 -4.36
CA ILE A 115 0.56 -5.88 -4.51
C ILE A 115 -0.68 -6.77 -4.71
N ASP A 116 -1.74 -6.57 -3.91
CA ASP A 116 -3.00 -7.30 -4.07
C ASP A 116 -3.64 -7.03 -5.46
N GLU A 117 -3.66 -5.76 -5.90
CA GLU A 117 -4.09 -5.41 -7.28
C GLU A 117 -3.25 -6.15 -8.34
N ALA A 118 -1.94 -6.32 -8.12
CA ALA A 118 -1.08 -7.03 -9.07
C ALA A 118 -1.43 -8.53 -9.17
N VAL A 119 -1.77 -9.20 -8.06
CA VAL A 119 -2.26 -10.59 -8.06
C VAL A 119 -3.50 -10.72 -8.95
N GLN A 120 -4.45 -9.81 -8.82
CA GLN A 120 -5.67 -9.79 -9.64
C GLN A 120 -5.34 -9.76 -11.15
N TRP A 121 -4.38 -8.94 -11.55
CA TRP A 121 -3.97 -8.86 -12.95
C TRP A 121 -3.28 -10.12 -13.46
N VAL A 122 -2.53 -10.83 -12.61
CA VAL A 122 -1.93 -12.11 -12.97
C VAL A 122 -3.00 -13.14 -13.33
N PHE A 123 -4.04 -13.30 -12.49
CA PHE A 123 -5.12 -14.25 -12.78
C PHE A 123 -5.90 -13.90 -14.04
N ARG A 124 -6.21 -12.62 -14.24
CA ARG A 124 -6.83 -12.15 -15.49
C ARG A 124 -5.97 -12.48 -16.71
N ALA A 125 -4.65 -12.36 -16.60
CA ALA A 125 -3.74 -12.71 -17.67
C ALA A 125 -3.67 -14.23 -17.93
N LEU A 126 -3.71 -15.07 -16.87
CA LEU A 126 -3.77 -16.53 -17.00
C LEU A 126 -5.05 -16.98 -17.71
N LEU A 127 -6.20 -16.46 -17.29
CA LEU A 127 -7.51 -16.72 -17.92
C LEU A 127 -7.49 -16.33 -19.40
N ALA A 128 -7.08 -15.11 -19.72
CA ALA A 128 -7.00 -14.63 -21.10
C ALA A 128 -6.03 -15.47 -21.97
N ARG A 129 -4.94 -15.98 -21.37
CA ARG A 129 -4.01 -16.88 -22.07
C ARG A 129 -4.70 -18.21 -22.41
N ASN A 130 -5.45 -18.78 -21.47
CA ASN A 130 -6.14 -20.05 -21.67
C ASN A 130 -7.22 -19.94 -22.75
N GLU A 131 -7.99 -18.85 -22.74
CA GLU A 131 -8.95 -18.53 -23.80
C GLU A 131 -8.28 -18.49 -25.18
N ALA A 132 -7.12 -17.82 -25.29
CA ALA A 132 -6.38 -17.74 -26.55
C ALA A 132 -5.88 -19.12 -27.03
N ILE A 133 -5.37 -19.95 -26.12
CA ILE A 133 -4.93 -21.32 -26.44
C ILE A 133 -6.10 -22.17 -26.91
N SER A 134 -7.27 -22.05 -26.27
CA SER A 134 -8.46 -22.85 -26.62
C SER A 134 -8.94 -22.64 -28.06
N ILE A 135 -8.66 -21.47 -28.65
CA ILE A 135 -9.03 -21.10 -30.02
C ILE A 135 -7.95 -21.52 -31.03
N GLN A 136 -6.68 -21.59 -30.61
CA GLN A 136 -5.55 -21.95 -31.48
C GLN A 136 -5.42 -23.46 -31.74
N VAL A 137 -5.93 -24.31 -30.84
CA VAL A 137 -5.89 -25.79 -30.98
C VAL A 137 -7.07 -26.30 -31.83
N LYS A 138 -7.36 -25.64 -32.96
CA LYS A 138 -8.35 -26.10 -33.95
C LYS A 138 -7.71 -26.76 -35.16
#